data_AF-A7T8S9-F1
#
_entry.id   AF-A7T8S9-F1
#
_cell.length_a   1.000
_cell.length_b   1.000
_cell.length_c   1.000
_cell.angle_alpha   90.00
_cell.angle_beta   90.00
_cell.angle_gamma   90.00
#
_symmetry.space_group_name_H-M   'P 1'
#
loop_
_entity.id
_entity.type
_entity.pdbx_description
1 polymer ?
#
loop_
_entity_poly.entity_id
_entity_poly.type
_entity_poly.pdbx_seq_one_letter_code
_entity_poly.pdbx_strand_id
1 'polypeptide(L)'
;MTERPVKATLPGPMTIINSIADDFYHDDEKLGSLLAGLLNQEILALAAAGCKYIQDQQDYIKADPDAYLKIASKLDSSGFDHISIEDAHRHNDLELFHKFKQSKVVLGVIKIASSQIETVQQVKQRLEEVLTVLPADRLIVAPDCGLGFLSEKQALEKLSVM
;
A
#
# COMPACT_ATOMS: atom_id res chain seq x y z
N MET A 1 16.37 -0.28 -19.69
CA MET A 1 15.01 0.27 -19.90
C MET A 1 14.11 -0.86 -20.37
N THR A 2 12.81 -0.81 -20.07
CA THR A 2 11.85 -1.89 -20.35
C THR A 2 10.75 -1.40 -21.30
N GLU A 3 10.18 -2.30 -22.08
CA GLU A 3 9.02 -2.05 -22.95
C GLU A 3 7.68 -2.30 -22.22
N ARG A 4 7.73 -2.83 -21.00
CA ARG A 4 6.53 -3.06 -20.19
C ARG A 4 5.97 -1.73 -19.66
N PRO A 5 4.63 -1.57 -19.59
CA PRO A 5 4.02 -0.40 -18.98
C PRO A 5 4.53 -0.16 -17.55
N VAL A 6 4.91 1.08 -17.23
CA VAL A 6 5.40 1.48 -15.91
C VAL A 6 4.31 2.27 -15.19
N LYS A 7 3.99 1.86 -13.95
CA LYS A 7 3.11 2.61 -13.06
C LYS A 7 3.95 3.60 -12.24
N ALA A 8 3.69 4.88 -12.39
CA ALA A 8 4.17 5.91 -11.46
C ALA A 8 3.12 6.11 -10.36
N THR A 9 3.55 6.16 -9.09
CA THR A 9 2.66 6.36 -7.94
C THR A 9 2.93 7.75 -7.35
N LEU A 10 1.87 8.54 -7.15
CA LEU A 10 1.92 9.82 -6.45
C LEU A 10 1.11 9.71 -5.15
N PRO A 11 1.58 10.29 -4.02
CA PRO A 11 0.79 10.33 -2.80
C PRO A 11 -0.49 11.13 -3.03
N GLY A 12 -1.60 10.65 -2.48
CA GLY A 12 -2.88 11.36 -2.53
C GLY A 12 -2.86 12.64 -1.69
N PRO A 13 -3.72 13.63 -1.99
CA PRO A 13 -3.72 14.94 -1.32
C PRO A 13 -3.90 14.84 0.20
N MET A 14 -4.67 13.87 0.70
CA MET A 14 -4.85 13.64 2.14
C MET A 14 -3.58 13.08 2.82
N THR A 15 -2.81 12.23 2.14
CA THR A 15 -1.53 11.73 2.65
C THR A 15 -0.53 12.87 2.78
N ILE A 16 -0.51 13.77 1.80
CA ILE A 16 0.36 14.94 1.82
C ILE A 16 0.00 15.85 3.00
N ILE A 17 -1.29 16.17 3.18
CA ILE A 17 -1.76 17.09 4.23
C ILE A 17 -1.65 16.50 5.64
N ASN A 18 -1.92 15.20 5.83
CA ASN A 18 -1.99 14.58 7.17
C ASN A 18 -0.65 14.02 7.68
N SER A 19 0.40 13.99 6.86
CA SER A 19 1.71 13.47 7.29
C SER A 19 2.62 14.54 7.91
N ILE A 20 2.12 15.76 8.11
CA ILE A 20 2.84 16.87 8.72
C ILE A 20 1.89 17.67 9.62
N ALA A 21 2.34 18.08 10.81
CA ALA A 21 1.68 19.08 11.64
C ALA A 21 2.70 20.16 11.94
N ASP A 22 2.43 21.37 11.47
CA ASP A 22 3.41 22.44 11.46
C ASP A 22 3.01 23.62 12.36
N ASP A 23 3.52 23.59 13.58
CA ASP A 23 3.25 24.56 14.65
C ASP A 23 4.41 25.52 14.93
N PHE A 24 5.52 25.41 14.17
CA PHE A 24 6.74 26.17 14.44
C PHE A 24 7.36 26.78 13.18
N TYR A 25 7.27 26.08 12.05
CA TYR A 25 7.79 26.57 10.78
C TYR A 25 6.70 27.26 9.95
N HIS A 26 5.45 26.77 10.05
CA HIS A 26 4.30 27.11 9.18
C HIS A 26 4.67 27.16 7.69
N ASP A 27 5.63 26.32 7.32
CA ASP A 27 6.37 26.22 6.08
C ASP A 27 6.77 24.73 5.91
N ASP A 28 5.89 24.02 5.22
CA ASP A 28 5.98 22.58 4.94
C ASP A 28 7.31 22.20 4.24
N GLU A 29 7.88 23.11 3.43
CA GLU A 29 9.08 22.86 2.64
C GLU A 29 10.33 22.86 3.54
N LYS A 30 10.40 23.83 4.46
CA LYS A 30 11.46 23.92 5.46
C LYS A 30 11.41 22.78 6.48
N LEU A 31 10.20 22.44 6.94
CA LEU A 31 9.98 21.31 7.86
C LEU A 31 10.37 19.98 7.20
N GLY A 32 9.99 19.76 5.95
CA GLY A 32 10.34 18.55 5.18
C GLY A 32 11.84 18.37 4.97
N SER A 33 12.58 19.43 4.65
CA SER A 33 14.04 19.37 4.45
C SER A 33 14.81 18.99 5.72
N LEU A 34 14.40 19.55 6.87
CA LEU A 34 14.99 19.25 8.18
C LEU A 34 14.70 17.81 8.61
N LEU A 35 13.45 17.35 8.47
CA LEU A 35 13.05 15.99 8.80
C LEU A 35 13.80 14.95 7.95
N ALA A 36 14.01 15.21 6.67
CA ALA A 36 14.79 14.33 5.79
C ALA A 36 16.24 14.17 6.27
N GLY A 37 16.88 15.25 6.73
CA GLY A 37 18.23 15.21 7.28
C GLY A 37 18.32 14.38 8.57
N LEU A 38 17.35 14.54 9.48
CA LEU A 38 17.29 13.83 10.75
C LEU A 38 16.99 12.34 10.58
N LEU A 39 16.02 12.01 9.71
CA LEU A 39 15.68 10.62 9.39
C LEU A 39 16.87 9.87 8.79
N ASN A 40 17.63 10.53 7.92
CA ASN A 40 18.83 9.93 7.35
C ASN A 40 19.90 9.62 8.42
N GLN A 41 20.09 10.51 9.40
CA GLN A 41 21.02 10.26 10.51
C GLN A 41 20.59 9.07 11.36
N GLU A 42 19.30 8.99 11.69
CA GLU A 42 18.76 7.91 12.53
C GLU A 42 18.81 6.55 11.81
N ILE A 43 18.48 6.51 10.52
CA ILE A 43 18.58 5.30 9.69
C ILE A 43 20.03 4.80 9.64
N LEU A 44 21.01 5.69 9.48
CA LEU A 44 22.44 5.33 9.46
C LEU A 44 22.92 4.86 10.84
N ALA A 45 22.44 5.46 11.93
CA ALA A 45 22.75 5.03 13.28
C ALA A 45 22.18 3.65 13.59
N LEU A 46 20.94 3.39 13.20
CA LEU A 46 20.28 2.08 13.35
C LEU A 46 20.99 1.00 12.53
N ALA A 47 21.38 1.30 11.30
CA ALA A 47 22.16 0.39 10.46
C ALA A 47 23.54 0.08 11.07
N ALA A 48 24.24 1.09 11.60
CA ALA A 48 25.53 0.93 12.26
C ALA A 48 25.43 0.14 13.58
N ALA A 49 24.31 0.25 14.29
CA ALA A 49 24.01 -0.55 15.48
C ALA A 49 23.63 -2.00 15.18
N GLY A 50 23.65 -2.42 13.90
CA GLY A 50 23.36 -3.79 13.49
C GLY A 50 21.86 -4.10 13.39
N CYS A 51 20.99 -3.08 13.33
CA CYS A 51 19.58 -3.26 13.05
C CYS A 51 19.42 -3.91 11.66
N LYS A 52 18.99 -5.17 11.65
CA LYS A 52 18.93 -6.01 10.44
C LYS A 52 17.55 -6.03 9.79
N TYR A 53 16.51 -5.54 10.47
CA TYR A 53 15.12 -5.48 10.02
C TYR A 53 14.40 -4.25 10.61
N ILE A 54 13.55 -3.62 9.80
CA ILE A 54 12.70 -2.46 10.14
C ILE A 54 11.24 -2.94 10.24
N GLN A 55 10.49 -2.43 11.23
CA GLN A 55 9.08 -2.69 11.59
C GLN A 55 8.43 -3.98 11.02
N ASP A 56 8.38 -5.04 11.84
CA ASP A 56 7.50 -6.21 11.66
C ASP A 56 6.30 -6.03 12.60
N GLN A 57 5.27 -5.33 12.14
CA GLN A 57 4.12 -4.98 12.96
C GLN A 57 2.90 -5.82 12.58
N GLN A 58 2.56 -6.78 13.44
CA GLN A 58 1.30 -7.53 13.32
C GLN A 58 0.07 -6.62 13.47
N ASP A 59 0.17 -5.58 14.30
CA ASP A 59 -0.90 -4.60 14.55
C ASP A 59 -0.69 -3.28 13.78
N TYR A 60 -0.22 -3.36 12.53
CA TYR A 60 0.00 -2.18 11.70
C TYR A 60 -1.31 -1.41 11.48
N ILE A 61 -1.43 -0.23 12.11
CA ILE A 61 -2.66 0.58 12.11
C ILE A 61 -2.82 1.24 10.73
N LYS A 62 -3.82 0.77 9.99
CA LYS A 62 -4.26 1.38 8.73
C LYS A 62 -5.31 2.47 8.98
N ALA A 63 -5.63 3.22 7.93
CA ALA A 63 -6.74 4.16 7.93
C ALA A 63 -8.07 3.50 8.38
N ASP A 64 -9.03 4.34 8.78
CA ASP A 64 -10.39 3.94 9.16
C ASP A 64 -10.91 2.81 8.24
N PRO A 65 -11.29 1.63 8.78
CA PRO A 65 -11.82 0.52 7.99
C PRO A 65 -12.96 0.90 7.05
N ASP A 66 -13.78 1.88 7.43
CA ASP A 66 -14.90 2.29 6.60
C ASP A 66 -14.51 3.35 5.55
N ALA A 67 -13.26 3.85 5.56
CA ALA A 67 -12.83 4.92 4.67
C ALA A 67 -13.03 4.55 3.20
N TYR A 68 -12.60 3.35 2.78
CA TYR A 68 -12.78 2.89 1.42
C TYR A 68 -14.26 2.78 1.04
N LEU A 69 -15.10 2.20 1.92
CA LEU A 69 -16.53 2.06 1.67
C LEU A 69 -17.22 3.42 1.49
N LYS A 70 -16.80 4.44 2.25
CA LYS A 70 -17.35 5.81 2.20
C LYS A 70 -17.01 6.53 0.89
N ILE A 71 -15.85 6.26 0.29
CA ILE A 71 -15.35 7.02 -0.86
C ILE A 71 -15.35 6.25 -2.19
N ALA A 72 -15.42 4.92 -2.19
CA ALA A 72 -15.23 4.08 -3.37
C ALA A 72 -16.13 4.45 -4.55
N SER A 73 -17.43 4.67 -4.33
CA SER A 73 -18.35 5.05 -5.42
C SER A 73 -18.00 6.41 -6.03
N LYS A 74 -17.52 7.36 -5.22
CA LYS A 74 -17.07 8.66 -5.74
C LYS A 74 -15.79 8.49 -6.54
N LEU A 75 -14.81 7.73 -6.02
CA LEU A 75 -13.56 7.46 -6.73
C LEU A 75 -13.80 6.75 -8.07
N ASP A 76 -14.65 5.72 -8.11
CA ASP A 76 -15.01 5.00 -9.34
C ASP A 76 -15.65 5.94 -10.38
N SER A 77 -16.45 6.90 -9.93
CA SER A 77 -17.08 7.90 -10.81
C SER A 77 -16.17 9.04 -11.25
N SER A 78 -14.97 9.18 -10.67
CA SER A 78 -14.04 10.29 -10.94
C SER A 78 -13.20 10.10 -12.22
N GLY A 79 -13.43 9.03 -12.99
CA GLY A 79 -12.77 8.78 -14.26
C GLY A 79 -11.37 8.17 -14.15
N PHE A 80 -11.03 7.55 -13.01
CA PHE A 80 -9.78 6.80 -12.88
C PHE A 80 -9.89 5.43 -13.56
N ASP A 81 -8.91 5.08 -14.39
CA ASP A 81 -8.88 3.74 -15.01
C ASP A 81 -8.61 2.62 -14.00
N HIS A 82 -7.77 2.92 -13.00
CA HIS A 82 -7.28 1.96 -12.02
C HIS A 82 -7.29 2.56 -10.61
N ILE A 83 -7.80 1.80 -9.64
CA ILE A 83 -7.81 2.18 -8.23
C ILE A 83 -7.10 1.10 -7.43
N SER A 84 -6.04 1.47 -6.72
CA SER A 84 -5.27 0.57 -5.86
C SER A 84 -5.89 0.53 -4.46
N ILE A 85 -6.18 -0.67 -3.96
CA ILE A 85 -6.78 -0.91 -2.66
C ILE A 85 -5.91 -1.88 -1.87
N GLU A 86 -5.60 -1.52 -0.64
CA GLU A 86 -4.91 -2.40 0.32
C GLU A 86 -5.90 -3.38 0.94
N ASP A 87 -5.56 -4.66 0.97
CA ASP A 87 -6.42 -5.74 1.44
C ASP A 87 -5.68 -6.82 2.24
N ALA A 88 -4.35 -6.97 2.10
CA ALA A 88 -3.61 -8.07 2.69
C ALA A 88 -3.43 -7.95 4.21
N HIS A 89 -3.14 -6.75 4.73
CA HIS A 89 -3.05 -6.54 6.19
C HIS A 89 -4.41 -6.66 6.86
N ARG A 90 -5.47 -6.24 6.18
CA ARG A 90 -6.85 -6.33 6.65
C ARG A 90 -7.77 -6.47 5.45
N HIS A 91 -8.41 -7.63 5.34
CA HIS A 91 -9.37 -7.89 4.28
C HIS A 91 -10.54 -6.90 4.36
N ASN A 92 -10.85 -6.30 3.22
CA ASN A 92 -12.04 -5.50 3.06
C ASN A 92 -13.27 -6.41 2.94
N ASP A 93 -14.42 -5.89 3.35
CA ASP A 93 -15.70 -6.52 3.06
C ASP A 93 -15.90 -6.62 1.53
N LEU A 94 -16.47 -7.73 1.07
CA LEU A 94 -16.75 -7.93 -0.36
C LEU A 94 -17.72 -6.87 -0.93
N GLU A 95 -18.57 -6.28 -0.08
CA GLU A 95 -19.44 -5.15 -0.41
C GLU A 95 -18.67 -3.93 -0.95
N LEU A 96 -17.40 -3.77 -0.58
CA LEU A 96 -16.54 -2.73 -1.15
C LEU A 96 -16.39 -2.91 -2.66
N PHE A 97 -16.14 -4.13 -3.11
CA PHE A 97 -15.87 -4.40 -4.53
C PHE A 97 -17.10 -4.21 -5.41
N HIS A 98 -18.31 -4.38 -4.85
CA HIS A 98 -19.54 -4.02 -5.53
C HIS A 98 -19.64 -2.53 -5.88
N LYS A 99 -18.88 -1.64 -5.23
CA LYS A 99 -18.89 -0.20 -5.52
C LYS A 99 -18.10 0.19 -6.76
N PHE A 100 -17.19 -0.67 -7.25
CA PHE A 100 -16.40 -0.41 -8.46
C PHE A 100 -17.13 -0.94 -9.69
N LYS A 101 -17.71 -0.05 -10.49
CA LYS A 101 -18.46 -0.40 -11.70
C LYS A 101 -17.68 -0.06 -12.97
N GLN A 102 -16.73 0.85 -12.90
CA GLN A 102 -16.04 1.39 -14.07
C GLN A 102 -14.53 1.12 -13.99
N SER A 103 -13.90 1.48 -12.88
CA SER A 103 -12.46 1.33 -12.69
C SER A 103 -12.07 -0.14 -12.53
N LYS A 104 -10.85 -0.47 -12.95
CA LYS A 104 -10.19 -1.72 -12.55
C LYS A 104 -9.65 -1.59 -11.13
N VAL A 105 -9.74 -2.66 -10.36
CA VAL A 105 -9.21 -2.71 -8.99
C VAL A 105 -7.84 -3.37 -9.00
N VAL A 106 -6.84 -2.67 -8.47
CA VAL A 106 -5.52 -3.21 -8.16
C VAL A 106 -5.56 -3.64 -6.69
N LEU A 107 -5.67 -4.93 -6.45
CA LEU A 107 -5.86 -5.52 -5.12
C LEU A 107 -4.53 -5.87 -4.48
N GLY A 108 -4.28 -5.32 -3.29
CA GLY A 108 -3.15 -5.65 -2.44
C GLY A 108 -3.31 -7.01 -1.75
N VAL A 109 -2.51 -8.02 -2.13
CA VAL A 109 -2.57 -9.39 -1.55
C VAL A 109 -1.33 -9.77 -0.75
N ILE A 110 -0.35 -8.86 -0.66
CA ILE A 110 0.89 -9.04 0.10
C ILE A 110 1.01 -7.97 1.18
N LYS A 111 1.26 -8.40 2.41
CA LYS A 111 1.56 -7.53 3.55
C LYS A 111 2.97 -6.97 3.41
N ILE A 112 3.05 -5.65 3.42
CA ILE A 112 4.29 -4.88 3.28
C ILE A 112 4.97 -4.48 4.60
N ALA A 113 4.27 -4.55 5.74
CA ALA A 113 4.81 -4.28 7.07
C ALA A 113 4.96 -5.57 7.90
N SER A 114 5.09 -6.72 7.22
CA SER A 114 5.31 -8.01 7.84
C SER A 114 6.42 -8.79 7.14
N SER A 115 7.30 -9.40 7.93
CA SER A 115 8.39 -10.23 7.43
C SER A 115 7.92 -11.63 6.96
N GLN A 116 6.72 -12.05 7.37
CA GLN A 116 6.13 -13.34 7.02
C GLN A 116 5.75 -13.37 5.53
N ILE A 117 6.20 -14.40 4.81
CA ILE A 117 5.82 -14.64 3.43
C ILE A 117 4.42 -15.27 3.38
N GLU A 118 3.52 -14.69 2.59
CA GLU A 118 2.20 -15.25 2.30
C GLU A 118 2.35 -16.57 1.53
N THR A 119 1.42 -17.50 1.74
CA THR A 119 1.37 -18.71 0.92
C THR A 119 0.58 -18.45 -0.36
N VAL A 120 0.91 -19.17 -1.43
CA VAL A 120 0.15 -19.15 -2.69
C VAL A 120 -1.33 -19.50 -2.44
N GLN A 121 -1.61 -20.40 -1.49
CA GLN A 121 -2.96 -20.78 -1.12
C GLN A 121 -3.73 -19.64 -0.46
N GLN A 122 -3.09 -18.86 0.43
CA GLN A 122 -3.71 -17.68 1.05
C GLN A 122 -4.07 -16.63 0.00
N VAL A 123 -3.12 -16.32 -0.90
CA VAL A 123 -3.35 -15.38 -2.00
C VAL A 123 -4.48 -15.87 -2.89
N LYS A 124 -4.42 -17.14 -3.32
CA LYS A 124 -5.44 -17.74 -4.19
C LYS A 124 -6.83 -17.73 -3.57
N GLN A 125 -6.95 -18.12 -2.31
CA GLN A 125 -8.24 -18.13 -1.61
C GLN A 125 -8.86 -16.73 -1.60
N ARG A 126 -8.05 -15.71 -1.29
CA ARG A 126 -8.55 -14.34 -1.27
C ARG A 126 -8.97 -13.85 -2.67
N LEU A 127 -8.21 -14.20 -3.70
CA LEU A 127 -8.57 -13.89 -5.09
C LEU A 127 -9.88 -14.57 -5.49
N GLU A 128 -10.07 -15.85 -5.13
CA GLU A 128 -11.31 -16.58 -5.40
C GLU A 128 -12.53 -15.91 -4.75
N GLU A 129 -12.40 -15.43 -3.50
CA GLU A 129 -13.45 -14.65 -2.83
C GLU A 129 -13.78 -13.36 -3.57
N VAL A 130 -12.78 -12.55 -3.92
CA VAL A 130 -13.01 -11.27 -4.63
C VAL A 130 -13.58 -11.50 -6.03
N LEU A 131 -13.17 -12.56 -6.72
CA LEU A 131 -13.68 -12.92 -8.04
C LEU A 131 -15.17 -13.31 -8.04
N THR A 132 -15.76 -13.61 -6.88
CA THR A 132 -17.22 -13.81 -6.78
C THR A 132 -18.01 -12.51 -7.00
N VAL A 133 -17.38 -11.35 -6.75
CA VAL A 133 -18.04 -10.03 -6.78
C VAL A 133 -17.43 -9.06 -7.79
N LEU A 134 -16.18 -9.28 -8.21
CA LEU A 134 -15.46 -8.48 -9.20
C LEU A 134 -15.02 -9.36 -10.38
N PRO A 135 -15.40 -9.03 -11.63
CA PRO A 135 -14.94 -9.75 -12.82
C PRO A 135 -13.42 -9.79 -12.97
N ALA A 136 -12.89 -10.92 -13.45
CA ALA A 136 -11.46 -11.16 -13.56
C ALA A 136 -10.72 -10.17 -14.46
N ASP A 137 -11.35 -9.68 -15.53
CA ASP A 137 -10.79 -8.68 -16.45
C ASP A 137 -10.66 -7.28 -15.84
N ARG A 138 -11.29 -7.06 -14.68
CA ARG A 138 -11.22 -5.84 -13.87
C ARG A 138 -10.38 -5.98 -12.60
N LEU A 139 -9.76 -7.14 -12.36
CA LEU A 139 -8.91 -7.39 -11.20
C LEU A 139 -7.43 -7.45 -11.61
N ILE A 140 -6.58 -6.72 -10.90
CA ILE A 140 -5.12 -6.74 -11.02
C ILE A 140 -4.54 -7.06 -9.64
N VAL A 141 -3.56 -7.95 -9.59
CA VAL A 141 -2.92 -8.37 -8.33
C VAL A 141 -1.68 -7.52 -8.07
N ALA A 142 -1.54 -7.01 -6.85
CA ALA A 142 -0.40 -6.22 -6.40
C ALA A 142 -0.09 -6.48 -4.91
N PRO A 143 1.05 -6.01 -4.38
CA PRO A 143 1.21 -5.81 -2.94
C PRO A 143 0.33 -4.66 -2.42
N ASP A 144 0.06 -4.61 -1.12
CA ASP A 144 -0.69 -3.50 -0.49
C ASP A 144 -0.08 -2.13 -0.83
N CYS A 145 1.25 -2.00 -0.67
CA CYS A 145 1.97 -0.77 -1.00
C CYS A 145 3.39 -1.10 -1.50
N GLY A 146 4.28 -0.12 -1.48
CA GLY A 146 5.69 -0.35 -1.78
C GLY A 146 6.32 -1.33 -0.78
N LEU A 147 7.23 -2.18 -1.27
CA LEU A 147 7.96 -3.16 -0.47
C LEU A 147 9.22 -2.57 0.20
N GLY A 148 9.31 -1.24 0.32
CA GLY A 148 10.51 -0.54 0.78
C GLY A 148 10.90 -0.80 2.24
N PHE A 149 9.99 -1.36 3.04
CA PHE A 149 10.26 -1.77 4.42
C PHE A 149 10.93 -3.15 4.53
N LEU A 150 11.04 -3.88 3.41
CA LEU A 150 11.57 -5.24 3.38
C LEU A 150 12.96 -5.27 2.74
N SER A 151 13.75 -6.28 3.09
CA SER A 151 14.98 -6.56 2.34
C SER A 151 14.65 -6.96 0.91
N GLU A 152 15.58 -6.72 -0.03
CA GLU A 152 15.42 -7.12 -1.44
C GLU A 152 15.06 -8.61 -1.56
N LYS A 153 15.72 -9.47 -0.78
CA LYS A 153 15.41 -10.91 -0.74
C LYS A 153 13.97 -11.18 -0.34
N GLN A 154 13.49 -10.57 0.74
CA GLN A 154 12.10 -10.75 1.21
C GLN A 154 11.09 -10.19 0.22
N ALA A 155 11.39 -9.05 -0.41
CA ALA A 155 10.55 -8.48 -1.45
C ALA A 155 10.43 -9.43 -2.64
N LEU A 156 11.53 -10.01 -3.12
CA LEU A 156 11.52 -11.00 -4.20
C LEU A 156 10.76 -12.28 -3.82
N GLU A 157 10.95 -12.79 -2.60
CA GLU A 157 10.24 -13.97 -2.10
C GLU A 157 8.72 -13.73 -2.03
N LYS A 158 8.29 -12.56 -1.54
CA LYS A 158 6.87 -12.16 -1.53
C LYS A 158 6.28 -11.97 -2.92
N LEU A 159 7.04 -11.40 -3.85
CA LEU A 159 6.60 -11.27 -5.24
C LEU A 159 6.47 -12.63 -5.94
N SER A 160 7.19 -13.66 -5.49
CA SER A 160 7.16 -14.99 -6.09
C SER A 160 5.89 -15.80 -5.76
N VAL A 161 5.11 -15.38 -4.76
CA VAL A 161 3.88 -16.04 -4.31
C VAL A 161 2.60 -15.35 -4.81
N MET A 162 2.75 -14.23 -5.53
CA MET A 162 1.68 -13.56 -6.27
C MET A 162 1.43 -14.25 -7.61
#